data_AF-A0A950I4U9-F1
#
_entry.id   AF-A0A950I4U9-F1
#
_cell.length_a   1.000
_cell.length_b   1.000
_cell.length_c   1.000
_cell.angle_alpha   90.00
_cell.angle_beta   90.00
_cell.angle_gamma   90.00
#
_symmetry.space_group_name_H-M   'P 1'
#
loop_
_entity.id
_entity.type
_entity.pdbx_description
1 polymer ?
#
loop_
_entity_poly.entity_id
_entity_poly.type
_entity_poly.pdbx_seq_one_letter_code
_entity_poly.pdbx_strand_id
1 'polypeptide(L)'
;MKIRLTKWKIGTFAIGLGWLIWGSFYYQFTDWDVGVSILMAGVTFLTADWCVDVLMRRQWRKLPLAIIFAWLAVDGVYVAWHPLAGNTMLRGDQWPTSLCLYLLCGFIWRLGE
;
A
#
# COMPACT_ATOMS: atom_id res chain seq x y z
N MET A 1 -17.44 -0.33 1.76
CA MET A 1 -16.23 0.50 1.52
C MET A 1 -16.58 1.53 0.46
N LYS A 2 -16.22 2.80 0.61
CA LYS A 2 -16.44 3.83 -0.43
C LYS A 2 -15.07 4.37 -0.83
N ILE A 3 -14.69 4.18 -2.08
CA ILE A 3 -13.43 4.68 -2.62
C ILE A 3 -13.62 6.15 -2.98
N ARG A 4 -12.77 7.02 -2.45
CA ARG A 4 -12.73 8.44 -2.80
C ARG A 4 -11.66 8.68 -3.86
N LEU A 5 -12.01 9.47 -4.88
CA LEU A 5 -11.13 9.85 -5.98
C LEU A 5 -11.02 11.38 -5.99
N THR A 6 -10.06 11.90 -5.22
CA THR A 6 -9.73 13.34 -5.21
C THR A 6 -8.52 13.59 -6.11
N LYS A 7 -8.43 14.79 -6.68
CA LYS A 7 -7.26 15.21 -7.47
C LYS A 7 -5.96 15.06 -6.67
N TRP A 8 -6.02 15.37 -5.38
CA TRP A 8 -4.91 15.21 -4.43
C TRP A 8 -4.47 13.76 -4.29
N LYS A 9 -5.42 12.85 -4.06
CA LYS A 9 -5.15 11.42 -3.92
C LYS A 9 -4.55 10.84 -5.20
N ILE A 10 -5.10 11.19 -6.37
CA ILE A 10 -4.60 10.73 -7.67
C ILE A 10 -3.18 11.30 -7.93
N GLY A 11 -2.95 12.59 -7.69
CA GLY A 11 -1.65 13.21 -7.92
C GLY A 11 -0.54 12.66 -7.04
N THR A 12 -0.78 12.57 -5.73
CA THR A 12 0.19 11.99 -4.78
C THR A 12 0.42 10.50 -5.01
N PHE A 13 -0.62 9.75 -5.41
CA PHE A 13 -0.49 8.37 -5.84
C PHE A 13 0.40 8.22 -7.08
N ALA A 14 0.16 9.03 -8.12
CA ALA A 14 0.96 8.98 -9.34
C ALA A 14 2.44 9.29 -9.08
N ILE A 15 2.72 10.27 -8.22
CA ILE A 15 4.09 10.59 -7.78
C ILE A 15 4.71 9.42 -7.02
N GLY A 16 4.00 8.86 -6.03
CA GLY A 16 4.49 7.73 -5.25
C GLY A 16 4.73 6.48 -6.09
N LEU A 17 3.80 6.14 -6.99
CA LEU A 17 3.96 5.02 -7.92
C LEU A 17 5.13 5.24 -8.88
N GLY A 18 5.28 6.46 -9.42
CA GLY A 18 6.42 6.82 -10.26
C GLY A 18 7.75 6.64 -9.52
N TRP A 19 7.80 7.06 -8.25
CA TRP A 19 8.97 6.84 -7.40
C TRP A 19 9.26 5.35 -7.17
N LEU A 20 8.23 4.53 -6.92
CA LEU A 20 8.38 3.09 -6.72
C LEU A 20 8.94 2.39 -7.97
N ILE A 21 8.39 2.72 -9.13
CA ILE A 21 8.82 2.17 -10.41
C ILE A 21 10.27 2.59 -10.69
N TRP A 22 10.59 3.89 -10.57
CA TRP A 22 11.95 4.39 -10.77
C TRP A 22 12.95 3.72 -9.82
N GLY A 23 12.59 3.60 -8.53
CA GLY A 23 13.41 2.95 -7.52
C GLY A 23 13.70 1.48 -7.83
N SER A 24 12.74 0.74 -8.37
CA SER A 24 12.95 -0.66 -8.77
C SER A 24 14.05 -0.82 -9.83
N PHE A 25 14.13 0.12 -10.79
CA PHE A 25 15.19 0.11 -11.81
C PHE A 25 16.53 0.58 -11.27
N TYR A 26 16.53 1.52 -10.32
CA TYR A 26 17.76 2.13 -9.80
C TYR A 26 18.46 1.24 -8.76
N TYR A 27 17.72 0.74 -7.77
CA TYR A 27 18.29 -0.05 -6.67
C TYR A 27 18.41 -1.54 -6.97
N GLN A 28 17.55 -2.07 -7.85
CA GLN A 28 17.57 -3.46 -8.30
C GLN A 28 17.58 -4.49 -7.14
N PHE A 29 16.86 -4.19 -6.05
CA PHE A 29 16.71 -5.15 -4.96
C PHE A 29 15.95 -6.37 -5.44
N THR A 30 16.37 -7.56 -5.00
CA THR A 30 15.82 -8.83 -5.50
C THR A 30 14.32 -8.96 -5.23
N ASP A 31 13.82 -8.39 -4.14
CA ASP A 31 12.41 -8.48 -3.77
C ASP A 31 11.57 -7.27 -4.23
N TRP A 32 12.13 -6.37 -5.04
CA TRP A 32 11.45 -5.16 -5.49
C TRP A 32 11.50 -5.00 -7.00
N ASP A 33 10.35 -5.24 -7.64
CA ASP A 33 10.15 -5.04 -9.07
C ASP A 33 8.97 -4.10 -9.38
N VAL A 34 8.73 -3.88 -10.67
CA VAL A 34 7.63 -3.05 -11.18
C VAL A 34 6.26 -3.65 -10.83
N GLY A 35 6.13 -4.98 -10.85
CA GLY A 35 4.88 -5.68 -10.60
C GLY A 35 4.41 -5.53 -9.16
N VAL A 36 5.29 -5.82 -8.18
CA VAL A 36 4.98 -5.62 -6.76
C VAL A 36 4.69 -4.15 -6.46
N SER A 37 5.39 -3.22 -7.12
CA SER A 37 5.15 -1.78 -6.99
C SER A 37 3.74 -1.40 -7.42
N ILE A 38 3.28 -1.87 -8.59
CA ILE A 38 1.94 -1.59 -9.11
C ILE A 38 0.86 -2.24 -8.23
N LEU A 39 1.02 -3.52 -7.88
CA LEU A 39 0.03 -4.25 -7.09
C LEU A 39 -0.10 -3.68 -5.68
N MET A 40 1.01 -3.45 -4.99
CA MET A 40 1.01 -2.93 -3.62
C MET A 40 0.47 -1.50 -3.58
N ALA A 41 0.96 -0.63 -4.48
CA ALA A 41 0.46 0.74 -4.56
C ALA A 41 -1.04 0.75 -4.91
N GLY A 42 -1.49 -0.11 -5.82
CA GLY A 42 -2.90 -0.25 -6.19
C GLY A 42 -3.79 -0.65 -5.02
N VAL A 43 -3.42 -1.71 -4.28
CA VAL A 43 -4.17 -2.12 -3.07
C VAL A 43 -4.15 -1.01 -2.01
N THR A 44 -3.01 -0.34 -1.84
CA THR A 44 -2.87 0.82 -0.94
C THR A 44 -3.84 1.94 -1.35
N PHE A 45 -3.87 2.32 -2.62
CA PHE A 45 -4.76 3.32 -3.18
C PHE A 45 -6.24 3.02 -2.93
N LEU A 46 -6.63 1.76 -3.01
CA LEU A 46 -8.02 1.35 -2.82
C LEU A 46 -8.44 1.31 -1.35
N THR A 47 -7.52 1.05 -0.42
CA THR A 47 -7.87 0.65 0.95
C THR A 47 -7.37 1.60 2.05
N ALA A 48 -6.24 2.28 1.86
CA ALA A 48 -5.56 2.98 2.96
C ALA A 48 -6.40 4.09 3.62
N ASP A 49 -7.04 4.96 2.83
CA ASP A 49 -7.83 6.07 3.36
C ASP A 49 -9.09 5.57 4.10
N TRP A 50 -9.67 4.47 3.64
CA TRP A 50 -10.79 3.81 4.30
C TRP A 50 -10.37 3.12 5.61
N CYS A 51 -9.24 2.41 5.62
CA CYS A 51 -8.72 1.78 6.83
C CYS A 51 -8.38 2.82 7.90
N VAL A 52 -7.76 3.93 7.51
CA VAL A 52 -7.52 5.06 8.42
C VAL A 52 -8.84 5.67 8.90
N ASP A 53 -9.88 5.77 8.06
CA ASP A 53 -11.22 6.20 8.50
C ASP A 53 -11.80 5.31 9.59
N VAL A 54 -11.69 4.00 9.41
CA VAL A 54 -12.18 3.01 10.38
C VAL A 54 -11.50 3.19 11.74
N LEU A 55 -10.19 3.41 11.75
CA LEU A 55 -9.42 3.66 12.97
C LEU A 55 -9.78 5.01 13.61
N MET A 56 -9.74 6.10 12.84
CA MET A 56 -10.03 7.46 13.34
C MET A 56 -11.45 7.58 13.90
N ARG A 57 -12.43 6.99 13.22
CA ARG A 57 -13.84 7.01 13.64
C ARG A 57 -14.21 5.89 14.62
N ARG A 58 -13.23 5.10 15.08
CA ARG A 58 -13.42 3.99 16.02
C ARG A 58 -14.54 3.02 15.60
N GLN A 59 -14.60 2.69 14.30
CA GLN A 59 -15.63 1.81 13.74
C GLN A 59 -15.28 0.33 13.99
N TRP A 60 -15.29 -0.09 15.26
CA TRP A 60 -14.82 -1.41 15.71
C TRP A 60 -15.42 -2.60 14.94
N ARG A 61 -16.69 -2.50 14.52
CA ARG A 61 -17.35 -3.54 13.72
C ARG A 61 -16.69 -3.79 12.35
N LYS A 62 -15.99 -2.80 11.81
CA LYS A 62 -15.28 -2.88 10.51
C LYS A 62 -13.78 -3.14 10.67
N LEU A 63 -13.27 -3.09 11.90
CA LEU A 63 -11.85 -3.27 12.19
C LEU A 63 -11.29 -4.61 11.68
N PRO A 64 -11.97 -5.76 11.80
CA PRO A 64 -11.44 -7.02 11.26
C PRO A 64 -11.17 -6.95 9.75
N LEU A 65 -12.06 -6.30 9.00
CA LEU A 65 -11.89 -6.12 7.56
C LEU A 65 -10.77 -5.11 7.24
N ALA A 66 -10.63 -4.06 8.05
CA ALA A 66 -9.52 -3.11 7.91
C ALA A 66 -8.15 -3.78 8.17
N ILE A 67 -8.07 -4.69 9.14
CA ILE A 67 -6.86 -5.48 9.40
C ILE A 67 -6.54 -6.38 8.20
N ILE A 68 -7.54 -7.05 7.62
CA ILE A 68 -7.35 -7.88 6.43
C ILE A 68 -6.82 -7.05 5.25
N PHE A 69 -7.38 -5.86 5.01
CA PHE A 69 -6.89 -4.99 3.93
C PHE A 69 -5.51 -4.40 4.21
N ALA A 70 -5.22 -4.03 5.45
CA ALA A 70 -3.88 -3.58 5.83
C ALA A 70 -2.86 -4.71 5.64
N TRP A 71 -3.17 -5.93 6.10
CA TRP A 71 -2.33 -7.10 5.86
C TRP A 71 -2.18 -7.39 4.36
N LEU A 72 -3.26 -7.34 3.58
CA LEU A 72 -3.22 -7.57 2.14
C LEU A 72 -2.31 -6.56 1.44
N ALA A 73 -2.40 -5.28 1.79
CA ALA A 73 -1.57 -4.23 1.22
C ALA A 73 -0.10 -4.36 1.64
N VAL A 74 0.15 -4.65 2.92
CA VAL A 74 1.48 -4.70 3.51
C VAL A 74 2.20 -5.98 3.08
N ASP A 75 1.62 -7.15 3.35
CA ASP A 75 2.26 -8.46 3.16
C ASP A 75 1.58 -9.33 2.10
N GLY A 76 0.24 -9.32 2.02
CA GLY A 76 -0.49 -10.27 1.19
C GLY A 76 -0.15 -10.16 -0.30
N VAL A 77 0.05 -8.94 -0.82
CA VAL A 77 0.53 -8.72 -2.19
C VAL A 77 1.93 -9.30 -2.39
N TYR A 78 2.85 -9.09 -1.44
CA TYR A 78 4.20 -9.66 -1.51
C TYR A 78 4.14 -11.19 -1.55
N VAL A 79 3.41 -11.79 -0.61
CA VAL A 79 3.26 -13.25 -0.50
C VAL A 79 2.64 -13.84 -1.77
N ALA A 80 1.70 -13.15 -2.40
CA ALA A 80 1.05 -13.61 -3.63
C ALA A 80 1.92 -13.40 -4.88
N TRP A 81 2.69 -12.31 -4.95
CA TRP A 81 3.44 -11.92 -6.15
C TRP A 81 4.77 -12.67 -6.29
N HIS A 82 5.56 -12.77 -5.23
CA HIS A 82 6.93 -13.32 -5.31
C HIS A 82 7.01 -14.74 -5.89
N PRO A 83 6.12 -15.68 -5.54
CA PRO A 83 6.12 -17.02 -6.15
C PRO A 83 5.88 -17.00 -7.66
N LEU A 84 5.11 -16.02 -8.16
CA LEU A 84 4.81 -15.85 -9.59
C LEU A 84 5.96 -15.14 -10.32
N ALA A 85 6.61 -14.19 -9.66
CA ALA A 85 7.72 -13.43 -10.21
C ALA A 85 9.05 -14.21 -10.24
N GLY A 86 9.17 -15.28 -9.43
CA GLY A 86 10.39 -16.09 -9.34
C GLY A 86 11.53 -15.44 -8.56
N ASN A 87 11.23 -14.38 -7.81
CA ASN A 87 12.20 -13.57 -7.07
C ASN A 87 12.26 -13.96 -5.59
N THR A 88 13.44 -13.92 -4.97
CA THR A 88 13.56 -14.16 -3.52
C THR A 88 12.98 -13.00 -2.72
N MET A 89 12.32 -13.31 -1.60
CA MET A 89 11.60 -12.34 -0.77
C MET A 89 12.41 -12.00 0.49
N LEU A 90 12.62 -10.71 0.80
CA LEU A 90 13.33 -10.24 2.01
C LEU A 90 12.37 -9.55 2.99
N ARG A 91 11.34 -10.29 3.43
CA ARG A 91 10.18 -9.65 4.10
C ARG A 91 10.36 -9.32 5.59
N GLY A 92 11.25 -10.02 6.28
CA GLY A 92 11.40 -9.91 7.75
C GLY A 92 11.60 -8.47 8.24
N ASP A 93 12.30 -7.66 7.45
CA ASP A 93 12.70 -6.30 7.84
C ASP A 93 11.82 -5.20 7.22
N GLN A 94 11.05 -5.53 6.18
CA GLN A 94 10.35 -4.53 5.37
C GLN A 94 8.91 -4.26 5.81
N TRP A 95 8.28 -5.20 6.50
CA TRP A 95 6.87 -5.06 6.89
C TRP A 95 6.55 -3.84 7.76
N PRO A 96 7.40 -3.39 8.70
CA PRO A 96 7.12 -2.18 9.47
C PRO A 96 7.14 -0.94 8.57
N THR A 97 8.10 -0.86 7.64
CA THR A 97 8.23 0.24 6.69
C THR A 97 7.03 0.30 5.76
N SER A 98 6.59 -0.85 5.22
CA SER A 98 5.39 -0.95 4.40
C SER A 98 4.12 -0.53 5.16
N LEU A 99 3.98 -0.94 6.43
CA LEU A 99 2.85 -0.53 7.26
C LEU A 99 2.85 0.98 7.54
N CYS A 100 4.00 1.56 7.84
CA CYS A 100 4.16 3.01 8.03
C CYS A 100 3.79 3.78 6.75
N LEU A 101 4.28 3.35 5.59
CA LEU A 101 3.92 3.92 4.28
C LEU A 101 2.42 3.81 4.01
N TYR A 102 1.82 2.65 4.27
CA TYR A 102 0.39 2.41 4.11
C TYR A 102 -0.45 3.38 4.94
N LEU A 103 -0.13 3.54 6.23
CA LEU A 103 -0.82 4.47 7.12
C LEU A 103 -0.59 5.92 6.69
N LEU A 104 0.64 6.29 6.33
CA LEU A 104 1.00 7.62 5.85
C LEU A 104 0.20 8.00 4.60
N CYS A 105 0.09 7.11 3.61
CA CYS A 105 -0.78 7.31 2.46
C CYS A 105 -2.24 7.53 2.89
N GLY A 106 -2.74 6.70 3.80
CA GLY A 106 -4.10 6.83 4.33
C GLY A 106 -4.36 8.17 5.03
N PHE A 107 -3.40 8.70 5.80
CA PHE A 107 -3.51 10.03 6.41
C PHE A 107 -3.39 11.17 5.40
N ILE A 108 -2.40 11.11 4.50
CA ILE A 108 -2.17 12.17 3.49
C ILE A 108 -3.39 12.35 2.59
N TRP A 109 -4.02 11.27 2.16
CA TRP A 109 -5.17 11.35 1.26
C TRP A 109 -6.43 11.91 1.92
N ARG A 110 -6.48 11.89 3.25
CA ARG A 110 -7.55 12.53 4.03
C ARG A 110 -7.34 14.03 4.25
N LEU A 111 -6.12 14.54 4.10
CA LEU A 111 -5.85 15.98 4.23
C LEU A 111 -6.48 16.80 3.09
N GLY A 112 -6.71 16.17 1.94
CA GLY A 112 -7.35 16.79 0.78
C GLY A 112 -8.87 16.55 0.69
N GLU A 113 -9.49 16.13 1.79
CA GLU A 113 -10.95 16.02 1.97
C GLU A 113 -11.51 17.27 2.65
#